data_AF-A0A2Z3H839-F1
#
_entry.id   AF-A0A2Z3H839-F1
#
_cell.length_a   1.000
_cell.length_b   1.000
_cell.length_c   1.000
_cell.angle_alpha   90.00
_cell.angle_beta   90.00
_cell.angle_gamma   90.00
#
_symmetry.space_group_name_H-M   'P 1'
#
loop_
_entity.id
_entity.type
_entity.pdbx_description
1 polymer ?
#
loop_
_entity_poly.entity_id
_entity_poly.type
_entity_poly.pdbx_seq_one_letter_code
_entity_poly.pdbx_strand_id
1 'polypeptide(L)' 'MMSAKTLTVQQRKSIFHALVEVQDSKTLTIAESKKQVASQYHITKEQLELIEREGVAKDWPPLA' A
#
# COMPACT_ATOMS: atom_id res chain seq x y z
N MET A 1 14.00 9.42 -9.42
CA MET A 1 13.41 9.30 -8.07
C MET A 1 11.92 9.56 -8.22
N MET A 2 11.05 8.56 -8.09
CA MET A 2 9.60 8.77 -8.24
C MET A 2 9.07 9.43 -6.96
N SER A 3 8.69 10.70 -7.06
CA SER A 3 8.10 11.43 -5.94
C SER A 3 6.65 10.95 -5.72
N ALA A 4 6.25 10.84 -4.46
CA ALA A 4 4.88 10.52 -4.05
C ALA A 4 3.75 11.25 -4.76
N LYS A 5 4.04 12.47 -5.21
CA LYS A 5 3.09 13.37 -5.85
C LYS A 5 2.61 12.88 -7.22
N THR A 6 3.24 11.86 -7.82
CA THR A 6 2.87 11.35 -9.15
C THR A 6 2.18 9.98 -9.15
N LEU A 7 1.91 9.36 -7.99
CA LEU A 7 1.19 8.08 -7.97
C LEU A 7 -0.27 8.29 -8.36
N THR A 8 -0.69 7.67 -9.46
CA THR A 8 -2.08 7.65 -9.91
C THR A 8 -2.97 6.91 -8.90
N VAL A 9 -4.28 7.19 -8.93
CA VAL A 9 -5.26 6.47 -8.09
C VAL A 9 -5.15 4.96 -8.29
N GLN A 10 -4.94 4.52 -9.53
CA GLN A 10 -4.77 3.10 -9.85
C GLN A 10 -3.54 2.50 -9.16
N GLN A 11 -2.39 3.19 -9.19
CA GLN A 11 -1.18 2.72 -8.51
C GLN A 11 -1.38 2.67 -7.00
N ARG A 12 -2.05 3.66 -6.40
CA ARG A 12 -2.35 3.66 -4.97
C ARG A 12 -3.27 2.50 -4.57
N LYS A 13 -4.28 2.19 -5.39
CA LYS A 13 -5.12 0.99 -5.21
C LYS A 13 -4.32 -0.31 -5.29
N SER A 14 -3.41 -0.42 -6.27
CA SER A 14 -2.52 -1.58 -6.38
C SER A 14 -1.59 -1.75 -5.17
N ILE A 15 -1.04 -0.65 -4.65
CA ILE A 15 -0.21 -0.65 -3.44
C ILE A 15 -1.02 -1.08 -2.21
N PHE A 16 -2.24 -0.53 -2.06
CA PHE A 16 -3.15 -0.90 -0.96
C PHE A 16 -3.52 -2.38 -1.02
N HIS A 17 -3.84 -2.89 -2.20
CA HIS A 17 -4.13 -4.31 -2.39
C HIS A 17 -2.95 -5.20 -2.01
N ALA A 18 -1.75 -4.89 -2.50
CA ALA A 18 -0.55 -5.65 -2.15
C ALA A 18 -0.28 -5.65 -0.64
N LEU A 19 -0.56 -4.53 0.04
CA LEU A 19 -0.47 -4.46 1.50
C LEU A 19 -1.47 -5.40 2.19
N VAL A 20 -2.72 -5.40 1.74
CA VAL A 20 -3.77 -6.29 2.28
C VAL A 20 -3.43 -7.75 2.01
N GLU A 21 -2.98 -8.10 0.81
CA GLU A 21 -2.60 -9.47 0.42
C GLU A 21 -1.45 -10.02 1.28
N VAL A 22 -0.43 -9.19 1.52
CA VAL A 22 0.72 -9.57 2.38
C VAL A 22 0.28 -9.72 3.84
N GLN A 23 -0.61 -8.85 4.34
CA GLN A 23 -1.15 -8.96 5.70
C GLN A 23 -2.10 -10.17 5.85
N ASP A 24 -2.90 -10.47 4.84
CA ASP A 24 -3.86 -11.59 4.80
C ASP A 24 -3.15 -12.94 4.75
N SER A 25 -1.97 -12.97 4.11
CA SER A 25 -1.09 -14.14 4.14
C SER A 25 -0.65 -14.53 5.57
N LYS A 26 -0.82 -13.66 6.58
CA LYS A 26 -0.51 -13.87 8.02
C LYS A 26 0.92 -14.34 8.30
N THR A 27 1.81 -14.26 7.32
CA THR A 27 3.23 -14.66 7.40
C THR A 27 4.09 -13.57 8.02
N LEU A 28 3.71 -12.30 7.83
CA LEU A 28 4.46 -11.13 8.29
C LEU A 28 3.62 -10.29 9.25
N THR A 29 4.28 -9.58 10.17
CA THR A 29 3.62 -8.55 10.98
C THR A 29 3.20 -7.38 10.10
N ILE A 30 2.24 -6.57 10.56
CA ILE A 30 1.80 -5.35 9.86
C ILE A 30 3.00 -4.44 9.54
N ALA A 31 3.96 -4.31 10.45
CA ALA A 31 5.14 -3.48 10.27
C ALA A 31 6.09 -4.00 9.17
N GLU A 32 6.33 -5.32 9.14
CA GLU A 32 7.15 -5.97 8.11
C GLU A 32 6.45 -5.94 6.75
N SER A 33 5.14 -6.19 6.72
CA SER A 33 4.31 -6.09 5.51
C SER A 33 4.40 -4.69 4.89
N LYS A 34 4.26 -3.64 5.72
CA LYS A 34 4.42 -2.24 5.29
C LYS A 34 5.80 -1.97 4.73
N LYS A 35 6.85 -2.48 5.37
CA LYS A 35 8.24 -2.29 4.91
C LYS A 35 8.49 -3.00 3.58
N GLN A 36 7.99 -4.22 3.42
CA GLN A 36 8.09 -5.01 2.19
C GLN A 36 7.41 -4.29 1.02
N VAL A 37 6.15 -3.89 1.20
CA VAL A 37 5.38 -3.19 0.15
C VAL A 37 5.99 -1.84 -0.18
N ALA A 38 6.41 -1.07 0.82
CA ALA A 38 7.10 0.20 0.58
C ALA A 38 8.36 0.01 -0.28
N SER A 39 9.16 -1.02 -0.01
CA SER A 39 10.34 -1.35 -0.80
C SER A 39 10.00 -1.84 -2.21
N GLN A 40 8.96 -2.69 -2.35
CA GLN A 40 8.53 -3.23 -3.64
C GLN A 40 8.08 -2.12 -4.60
N TYR A 41 7.31 -1.16 -4.08
CA TYR A 41 6.80 -0.04 -4.87
C TYR A 41 7.70 1.20 -4.87
N HIS A 42 8.87 1.13 -4.23
CA HIS A 42 9.84 2.24 -4.12
C HIS A 42 9.20 3.52 -3.57
N ILE A 43 8.35 3.38 -2.56
CA ILE A 43 7.65 4.50 -1.88
C ILE A 43 8.13 4.61 -0.44
N THR A 44 7.91 5.77 0.18
CA THR A 44 8.18 5.94 1.61
C THR A 44 7.07 5.33 2.47
N LYS A 45 7.38 5.03 3.74
CA LYS A 45 6.36 4.60 4.71
C LYS A 45 5.22 5.59 4.84
N GLU A 46 5.53 6.89 4.87
CA GLU A 46 4.52 7.96 4.96
C GLU A 46 3.54 7.91 3.78
N GLN A 47 4.04 7.64 2.56
CA GLN A 47 3.18 7.46 1.40
C GLN A 47 2.28 6.24 1.53
N LEU A 48 2.83 5.13 2.01
CA LEU A 48 2.06 3.90 2.20
C LEU A 48 0.97 4.11 3.26
N GLU A 49 1.26 4.84 4.34
CA GLU A 49 0.27 5.20 5.36
C GLU A 49 -0.83 6.12 4.81
N LEU A 50 -0.48 7.08 3.94
CA LEU A 50 -1.48 7.92 3.26
C LEU A 50 -2.38 7.08 2.35
N ILE A 51 -1.81 6.11 1.62
CA ILE A 51 -2.54 5.18 0.76
C ILE A 51 -3.45 4.28 1.59
N GLU A 52 -2.97 3.77 2.71
CA GLU A 52 -3.77 2.95 3.65
C GLU A 52 -4.96 3.74 4.19
N ARG A 53 -4.72 4.95 4.68
CA ARG A 53 -5.79 5.84 5.16
C ARG A 53 -6.77 6.19 4.05
N GLU A 54 -6.30 6.47 2.84
CA GLU A 54 -7.16 6.74 1.68
C GLU A 54 -7.98 5.51 1.29
N GLY A 55 -7.37 4.32 1.26
CA GLY A 55 -8.03 3.06 0.91
C GLY A 55 -9.11 2.67 1.91
N VAL A 56 -8.84 2.82 3.21
CA VAL A 56 -9.84 2.60 4.27
C VAL A 56 -10.94 3.67 4.21
N ALA A 57 -10.58 4.96 4.05
CA ALA A 57 -11.56 6.04 4.00
C ALA A 57 -12.47 6.00 2.76
N LYS A 58 -11.96 5.46 1.65
CA LYS A 58 -12.70 5.32 0.37
C LYS A 58 -13.27 3.92 0.17
N ASP A 59 -13.20 3.06 1.18
CA ASP A 59 -13.67 1.67 1.14
C ASP A 59 -13.23 0.97 -0.16
N TRP A 60 -11.93 1.06 -0.47
CA TRP A 60 -11.42 0.49 -1.70
C TRP A 60 -11.60 -1.03 -1.69
N PRO A 61 -12.31 -1.60 -2.69
CA PRO A 61 -12.47 -3.03 -2.76
C PRO A 61 -11.11 -3.70 -2.95
N PRO A 62 -10.92 -4.93 -2.43
CA PRO A 62 -9.81 -5.76 -2.87
C PRO A 62 -9.91 -5.88 -4.41
N LEU A 63 -8.82 -5.60 -5.12
CA LEU A 63 -8.78 -5.69 -6.58
C LEU A 63 -9.05 -7.15 -6.95
N ALA A 64 -10.28 -7.43 -7.41
CA ALA A 64 -10.72 -8.73 -7.90
C ALA A 64 -10.09 -9.10 -9.25
#